data_AF-A0A5J4U0H0-F1
#
_entry.id   AF-A0A5J4U0H0-F1
#
_cell.length_a   1.000
_cell.length_b   1.000
_cell.length_c   1.000
_cell.angle_alpha   90.00
_cell.angle_beta   90.00
_cell.angle_gamma   90.00
#
_symmetry.space_group_name_H-M   'P 1'
#
loop_
_entity.id
_entity.type
_entity.pdbx_description
1 polymer ?
#
loop_
_entity_poly.entity_id
_entity_poly.type
_entity_poly.pdbx_seq_one_letter_code
_entity_poly.pdbx_strand_id
1 'polypeptide(L)'
;MAGYKATDACLNRVRQFYGKRPFVVPAQRVEVWPFPTSATLTGIRTSQNIPLSHIFDFCLLFPKDARATTCFENPCYQNMQITTCGRNFPDMPMNTLDQQLFQLQLNASNLDLLFEATDEFEDALTTPRNTATRRLNPHIDLTSFLITLQCERNSSGALTFDGLDTQNQNTSVELRGAPIYQGATDSYYNVDTSGKRPPPPILCTAHDTFWLFSPAAGGSCIYDTNHSFDEVIGLLSA
;
A
#
# COMPACT_ATOMS: atom_id res chain seq x y z
N MET A 1 4.47 27.79 16.80
CA MET A 1 3.40 27.73 15.78
C MET A 1 2.16 28.42 16.34
N ALA A 2 1.92 29.67 15.96
CA ALA A 2 0.72 30.40 16.37
C ALA A 2 -0.39 30.08 15.37
N GLY A 3 -1.16 29.03 15.63
CA GLY A 3 -2.33 28.69 14.80
C GLY A 3 -3.41 29.77 14.92
N TYR A 4 -4.02 30.16 13.81
CA TYR A 4 -5.20 31.02 13.82
C TYR A 4 -6.32 30.32 14.61
N LYS A 5 -6.75 30.93 15.72
CA LYS A 5 -7.89 30.42 16.49
C LYS A 5 -9.16 30.54 15.66
N ALA A 6 -9.94 29.46 15.59
CA ALA A 6 -11.28 29.52 15.04
C ALA A 6 -12.15 30.44 15.92
N THR A 7 -12.94 31.32 15.30
CA THR A 7 -13.88 32.19 16.03
C THR A 7 -15.08 31.38 16.53
N ASP A 8 -15.71 31.84 17.61
CA ASP A 8 -16.94 31.21 18.11
C ASP A 8 -18.05 31.18 17.04
N ALA A 9 -18.11 32.19 16.18
CA ALA A 9 -19.02 32.22 15.05
C ALA A 9 -18.75 31.09 14.05
N CYS A 10 -17.48 30.80 13.74
CA CYS A 10 -17.09 29.67 12.91
C CYS A 10 -17.48 28.33 13.56
N LEU A 11 -17.11 28.14 14.83
CA LEU A 11 -17.42 26.92 15.58
C LEU A 11 -18.93 26.67 15.67
N ASN A 12 -19.73 27.71 15.92
CA ASN A 12 -21.19 27.59 15.97
C ASN A 12 -21.79 27.24 14.61
N ARG A 13 -21.23 27.75 13.50
CA ARG A 13 -21.70 27.44 12.16
C ARG A 13 -21.35 25.99 11.76
N VAL A 14 -20.16 25.52 12.13
CA VAL A 14 -19.75 24.11 11.98
C VAL A 14 -20.69 23.19 12.77
N ARG A 15 -20.98 23.52 14.03
CA ARG A 15 -21.94 22.76 14.86
C ARG A 15 -23.34 22.74 14.25
N GLN A 16 -23.83 23.87 13.75
CA GLN A 16 -25.13 23.93 13.09
C GLN A 16 -25.19 23.11 11.79
N PHE A 17 -24.09 23.09 11.03
CA PHE A 17 -23.99 22.33 9.80
C PHE A 17 -24.06 20.82 10.07
N TYR A 18 -23.16 20.31 10.90
CA TYR A 18 -23.09 18.88 11.22
C TYR A 18 -24.19 18.40 12.18
N GLY A 19 -24.79 19.30 12.95
CA GLY A 19 -25.91 18.99 13.85
C GLY A 19 -27.26 18.82 13.14
N LYS A 20 -27.36 19.17 11.85
CA LYS A 20 -28.62 19.13 11.10
C LYS A 20 -28.58 18.25 9.85
N ARG A 21 -27.39 17.86 9.39
CA ARG A 21 -27.22 17.16 8.12
C ARG A 21 -26.39 15.90 8.33
N PRO A 22 -26.79 14.78 7.71
CA PRO A 22 -25.91 13.65 7.56
C PRO A 22 -24.63 14.05 6.83
N PHE A 23 -23.50 13.43 7.17
CA PHE A 23 -22.22 13.65 6.50
C PHE A 23 -21.38 12.38 6.52
N VAL A 24 -20.46 12.28 5.56
CA VAL A 24 -19.53 11.17 5.43
C VAL A 24 -18.14 11.62 5.82
N VAL A 25 -17.46 10.80 6.60
CA VAL A 25 -16.03 10.90 6.86
C VAL A 25 -15.35 9.74 6.14
N PRO A 26 -14.51 10.01 5.12
CA PRO A 26 -13.74 8.95 4.47
C PRO A 26 -12.76 8.34 5.47
N ALA A 27 -12.54 7.05 5.33
CA ALA A 27 -11.61 6.25 6.11
C ALA A 27 -10.93 5.22 5.19
N GLN A 28 -9.83 4.66 5.65
CA GLN A 28 -9.14 3.60 4.93
C GLN A 28 -9.05 2.36 5.81
N ARG A 29 -9.29 1.20 5.19
CA ARG A 29 -9.08 -0.10 5.81
C ARG A 29 -7.97 -0.81 5.06
N VAL A 30 -6.99 -1.33 5.79
CA VAL A 30 -5.97 -2.20 5.23
C VAL A 30 -6.24 -3.63 5.69
N GLU A 31 -6.35 -4.55 4.74
CA GLU A 31 -6.40 -5.98 5.01
C GLU A 31 -5.06 -6.62 4.65
N VAL A 32 -4.66 -7.62 5.43
CA VAL A 32 -3.31 -8.21 5.36
C VAL A 32 -3.43 -9.68 4.96
N TRP A 33 -2.75 -10.03 3.88
CA TRP A 33 -2.82 -11.29 3.18
C TRP A 33 -1.39 -11.87 3.01
N PRO A 34 -0.92 -12.71 3.95
CA PRO A 34 0.36 -13.37 3.78
C PRO A 34 0.27 -14.40 2.65
N PHE A 35 1.22 -14.35 1.71
CA PHE A 35 1.29 -15.37 0.67
C PHE A 35 1.62 -16.76 1.27
N PRO A 36 1.22 -17.86 0.62
CA PRO A 36 1.44 -19.20 1.17
C PRO A 36 2.91 -19.67 1.09
N THR A 37 3.72 -19.08 0.21
CA THR A 37 5.09 -19.57 -0.07
C THR A 37 6.14 -18.47 0.10
N SER A 38 7.21 -18.79 0.81
CA SER A 38 8.41 -17.93 0.92
C SER A 38 9.21 -17.86 -0.38
N ALA A 39 10.13 -16.89 -0.45
CA ALA A 39 11.11 -16.82 -1.52
C ALA A 39 11.94 -18.11 -1.62
N THR A 40 12.33 -18.44 -2.86
CA THR A 40 13.22 -19.55 -3.21
C THR A 40 14.53 -19.00 -3.80
N LEU A 41 15.49 -19.89 -4.10
CA LEU A 41 16.76 -19.53 -4.75
C LEU A 41 16.58 -18.80 -6.09
N THR A 42 15.49 -19.07 -6.82
CA THR A 42 15.18 -18.44 -8.10
C THR A 42 14.28 -17.20 -7.95
N GLY A 43 13.91 -16.84 -6.72
CA GLY A 43 13.03 -15.72 -6.40
C GLY A 43 11.66 -16.12 -5.84
N ILE A 44 10.72 -15.20 -5.99
CA ILE A 44 9.34 -15.31 -5.51
C ILE A 44 8.45 -15.65 -6.70
N ARG A 45 7.66 -16.71 -6.53
CA ARG A 45 6.51 -17.01 -7.37
C ARG A 45 5.45 -17.67 -6.50
N THR A 46 4.45 -16.90 -6.10
CA THR A 46 3.43 -17.34 -5.15
C THR A 46 2.11 -16.70 -5.51
N SER A 47 1.01 -17.38 -5.22
CA SER A 47 -0.32 -16.85 -5.46
C SER A 47 -1.25 -17.15 -4.31
N GLN A 48 -2.24 -16.28 -4.13
CA GLN A 48 -3.31 -16.49 -3.18
C GLN A 48 -4.63 -16.06 -3.81
N ASN A 49 -5.69 -16.82 -3.53
CA ASN A 49 -7.03 -16.48 -3.97
C ASN A 49 -7.69 -15.62 -2.89
N ILE A 50 -7.96 -14.36 -3.21
CA ILE A 50 -8.63 -13.42 -2.30
C ILE A 50 -9.77 -12.71 -3.06
N PRO A 51 -10.89 -12.41 -2.39
CA PRO A 51 -11.87 -11.49 -2.94
C PRO A 51 -11.29 -10.07 -2.92
N LEU A 52 -11.41 -9.35 -4.03
CA LEU A 52 -11.02 -7.95 -4.13
C LEU A 52 -12.30 -7.13 -4.12
N SER A 53 -12.41 -6.16 -3.23
CA SER A 53 -13.59 -5.27 -3.17
C SER A 53 -13.11 -3.84 -3.01
N HIS A 54 -13.30 -3.03 -4.06
CA HIS A 54 -12.95 -1.61 -4.10
C HIS A 54 -11.53 -1.33 -3.59
N ILE A 55 -10.54 -2.09 -4.09
CA ILE A 55 -9.14 -1.91 -3.68
C ILE A 55 -8.52 -0.79 -4.50
N PHE A 56 -7.95 0.21 -3.81
CA PHE A 56 -7.28 1.32 -4.48
C PHE A 56 -5.77 1.08 -4.63
N ASP A 57 -5.13 0.45 -3.64
CA ASP A 57 -3.70 0.14 -3.65
C ASP A 57 -3.42 -1.29 -3.16
N PHE A 58 -2.44 -1.93 -3.80
CA PHE A 58 -1.71 -3.06 -3.25
C PHE A 58 -0.42 -2.58 -2.60
N CYS A 59 -0.12 -3.02 -1.39
CA CYS A 59 1.18 -2.81 -0.75
C CYS A 59 1.87 -4.16 -0.53
N LEU A 60 3.12 -4.29 -0.95
CA LEU A 60 3.93 -5.50 -0.72
C LEU A 60 4.97 -5.24 0.38
N LEU A 61 5.01 -6.16 1.34
CA LEU A 61 5.96 -6.17 2.43
C LEU A 61 6.84 -7.42 2.37
N PHE A 62 8.12 -7.24 2.72
CA PHE A 62 9.16 -8.27 2.62
C PHE A 62 9.79 -8.53 4.00
N PRO A 63 9.07 -9.18 4.93
CA PRO A 63 9.60 -9.48 6.26
C PRO A 63 10.80 -10.42 6.19
N LYS A 64 11.85 -10.11 6.97
CA LYS A 64 12.98 -11.03 7.22
C LYS A 64 12.76 -11.93 8.44
N ASP A 65 11.77 -11.59 9.26
CA ASP A 65 11.44 -12.21 10.52
C ASP A 65 9.93 -12.33 10.70
N ALA A 66 9.45 -13.44 11.28
CA ALA A 66 8.03 -13.62 11.55
C ALA A 66 7.46 -12.61 12.57
N ARG A 67 8.33 -11.88 13.27
CA ARG A 67 7.97 -10.81 14.22
C ARG A 67 8.07 -9.41 13.62
N ALA A 68 8.52 -9.28 12.37
CA ALA A 68 8.62 -7.99 11.71
C ALA A 68 7.22 -7.47 11.37
N THR A 69 6.87 -6.30 11.91
CA THR A 69 5.56 -5.66 11.73
C THR A 69 5.64 -4.32 11.01
N THR A 70 6.70 -3.55 11.23
CA THR A 70 6.81 -2.16 10.76
C THR A 70 8.12 -1.84 10.03
N CYS A 71 9.13 -2.72 10.11
CA CYS A 71 10.48 -2.47 9.62
C CYS A 71 10.81 -3.48 8.52
N PHE A 72 10.93 -3.01 7.28
CA PHE A 72 11.10 -3.82 6.09
C PHE A 72 12.21 -3.25 5.22
N GLU A 73 13.09 -4.12 4.73
CA GLU A 73 14.19 -3.71 3.85
C GLU A 73 13.86 -4.04 2.40
N ASN A 74 14.46 -3.29 1.48
CA ASN A 74 14.40 -3.58 0.05
C ASN A 74 14.91 -5.01 -0.24
N PRO A 75 14.10 -5.89 -0.87
CA PRO A 75 14.51 -7.26 -1.15
C PRO A 75 15.63 -7.33 -2.21
N CYS A 76 15.87 -6.27 -2.99
CA CYS A 76 16.82 -6.20 -4.11
C CYS A 76 16.50 -7.22 -5.22
N TYR A 77 15.23 -7.20 -5.64
CA TYR A 77 14.66 -8.06 -6.67
C TYR A 77 14.32 -7.27 -7.94
N GLN A 78 14.36 -7.98 -9.06
CA GLN A 78 13.97 -7.54 -10.41
C GLN A 78 12.75 -8.31 -10.91
N ASN A 79 12.12 -7.80 -11.95
CA ASN A 79 10.90 -8.35 -12.53
C ASN A 79 9.76 -8.52 -11.51
N MET A 80 9.70 -7.60 -10.54
CA MET A 80 8.67 -7.55 -9.50
C MET A 80 7.35 -7.08 -10.11
N GLN A 81 6.31 -7.91 -10.02
CA GLN A 81 4.95 -7.58 -10.44
C GLN A 81 3.90 -8.40 -9.66
N ILE A 82 2.73 -7.81 -9.51
CA ILE A 82 1.49 -8.54 -9.18
C ILE A 82 0.71 -8.80 -10.46
N THR A 83 0.15 -9.99 -10.61
CA THR A 83 -0.81 -10.32 -11.66
C THR A 83 -2.13 -10.72 -11.01
N THR A 84 -3.23 -10.06 -11.39
CA THR A 84 -4.59 -10.41 -10.94
C THR A 84 -5.60 -10.02 -12.00
N CYS A 85 -6.71 -10.77 -12.12
CA CYS A 85 -7.77 -10.51 -13.11
C CYS A 85 -7.26 -10.35 -14.56
N GLY A 86 -6.19 -11.07 -14.92
CA GLY A 86 -5.56 -10.98 -16.25
C GLY A 86 -4.78 -9.69 -16.52
N ARG A 87 -4.56 -8.84 -15.51
CA ARG A 87 -3.79 -7.59 -15.60
C ARG A 87 -2.54 -7.66 -14.72
N ASN A 88 -1.50 -6.93 -15.11
CA ASN A 88 -0.27 -6.80 -14.33
C ASN A 88 -0.24 -5.44 -13.62
N PHE A 89 0.27 -5.42 -12.39
CA PHE A 89 0.47 -4.23 -11.59
C PHE A 89 1.94 -4.17 -11.18
N PRO A 90 2.70 -3.15 -11.65
CA PRO A 90 2.36 -2.28 -12.78
C PRO A 90 2.45 -3.05 -14.10
N ASP A 91 2.01 -2.44 -15.21
CA ASP A 91 1.99 -3.09 -16.54
C ASP A 91 3.37 -3.64 -16.95
N MET A 92 4.44 -2.89 -16.65
CA MET A 92 5.82 -3.28 -16.93
C MET A 92 6.53 -3.83 -15.67
N PRO A 93 7.36 -4.88 -15.82
CA PRO A 93 8.10 -5.44 -14.70
C PRO A 93 9.09 -4.43 -14.14
N MET A 94 9.12 -4.31 -12.81
CA MET A 94 9.99 -3.36 -12.13
C MET A 94 11.19 -4.02 -11.46
N ASN A 95 12.26 -3.24 -11.38
CA ASN A 95 13.40 -3.53 -10.53
C ASN A 95 13.39 -2.63 -9.30
N THR A 96 13.69 -3.23 -8.15
CA THR A 96 13.67 -2.54 -6.85
C THR A 96 14.79 -1.57 -6.61
N LEU A 97 15.81 -1.56 -7.48
CA LEU A 97 16.92 -0.60 -7.43
C LEU A 97 16.86 0.45 -8.55
N ASP A 98 15.84 0.40 -9.43
CA ASP A 98 15.76 1.29 -10.59
C ASP A 98 15.02 2.58 -10.24
N GLN A 99 15.43 3.68 -10.90
CA GLN A 99 14.82 5.00 -10.77
C GLN A 99 13.32 5.00 -11.10
N GLN A 100 12.88 4.11 -11.99
CA GLN A 100 11.46 3.99 -12.32
C GLN A 100 10.62 3.57 -11.11
N LEU A 101 11.11 2.65 -10.28
CA LEU A 101 10.39 2.28 -9.05
C LEU A 101 10.32 3.47 -8.10
N PHE A 102 11.43 4.20 -7.93
CA PHE A 102 11.48 5.36 -7.04
C PHE A 102 10.41 6.39 -7.39
N GLN A 103 10.31 6.77 -8.67
CA GLN A 103 9.27 7.71 -9.12
C GLN A 103 7.85 7.15 -8.89
N LEU A 104 7.64 5.86 -9.16
CA LEU A 104 6.34 5.24 -8.94
C LEU A 104 5.95 5.24 -7.45
N GLN A 105 6.89 5.01 -6.54
CA GLN A 105 6.62 5.04 -5.10
C GLN A 105 6.33 6.46 -4.59
N LEU A 106 7.03 7.48 -5.10
CA LEU A 106 6.75 8.88 -4.77
C LEU A 106 5.34 9.28 -5.22
N ASN A 107 4.97 8.95 -6.46
CA ASN A 107 3.65 9.24 -7.00
C ASN A 107 2.55 8.46 -6.25
N ALA A 108 2.78 7.18 -5.95
CA ALA A 108 1.83 6.36 -5.22
C ALA A 108 1.58 6.88 -3.79
N SER A 109 2.61 7.48 -3.18
CA SER A 109 2.53 8.05 -1.83
C SER A 109 2.12 9.53 -1.82
N ASN A 110 1.86 10.14 -2.98
CA ASN A 110 1.63 11.59 -3.16
C ASN A 110 2.76 12.48 -2.59
N LEU A 111 4.00 11.97 -2.60
CA LEU A 111 5.22 12.66 -2.18
C LEU A 111 5.95 13.35 -3.35
N ASP A 112 5.34 13.37 -4.53
CA ASP A 112 5.84 14.03 -5.74
C ASP A 112 5.39 15.50 -5.85
N LEU A 113 4.51 15.96 -4.96
CA LEU A 113 3.87 17.28 -5.01
C LEU A 113 4.25 18.19 -3.82
N LEU A 114 3.32 18.40 -2.89
CA LEU A 114 3.43 19.41 -1.83
C LEU A 114 4.30 18.94 -0.65
N PHE A 115 4.41 17.63 -0.47
CA PHE A 115 5.13 17.01 0.64
C PHE A 115 6.40 16.37 0.14
N GLU A 116 7.47 16.50 0.93
CA GLU A 116 8.78 15.90 0.66
C GLU A 116 8.86 14.54 1.37
N ALA A 117 9.54 13.59 0.74
CA ALA A 117 9.87 12.32 1.38
C ALA A 117 10.87 12.55 2.53
N THR A 118 10.88 11.66 3.52
CA THR A 118 11.92 11.68 4.55
C THR A 118 13.21 11.09 3.98
N ASP A 119 14.36 11.56 4.45
CA ASP A 119 15.68 11.01 4.07
C ASP A 119 15.71 9.48 4.20
N GLU A 120 15.12 8.94 5.27
CA GLU A 120 15.04 7.49 5.51
C GLU A 120 14.24 6.74 4.43
N PHE A 121 13.12 7.31 3.98
CA PHE A 121 12.28 6.70 2.94
C PHE A 121 12.99 6.73 1.59
N GLU A 122 13.63 7.87 1.25
CA GLU A 122 14.41 7.97 0.02
C GLU A 122 15.58 6.98 0.03
N ASP A 123 16.36 6.98 1.11
CA ASP A 123 17.52 6.10 1.27
C ASP A 123 17.12 4.62 1.19
N ALA A 124 15.99 4.22 1.79
CA ALA A 124 15.47 2.86 1.73
C ALA A 124 15.13 2.42 0.29
N LEU A 125 14.69 3.34 -0.56
CA LEU A 125 14.38 3.08 -1.97
C LEU A 125 15.64 3.08 -2.86
N THR A 126 16.59 3.97 -2.63
CA THR A 126 17.72 4.21 -3.56
C THR A 126 19.02 3.51 -3.14
N THR A 127 19.20 3.18 -1.86
CA THR A 127 20.46 2.61 -1.38
C THR A 127 20.51 1.10 -1.62
N PRO A 128 21.44 0.59 -2.45
CA PRO A 128 21.54 -0.85 -2.70
C PRO A 128 22.03 -1.60 -1.45
N ARG A 129 21.43 -2.77 -1.18
CA ARG A 129 21.81 -3.63 -0.04
C ARG A 129 22.88 -4.65 -0.39
N ASN A 130 23.10 -4.90 -1.66
CA ASN A 130 24.01 -5.90 -2.16
C ASN A 130 24.61 -5.51 -3.51
N THR A 131 25.69 -6.18 -3.84
CA THR A 131 26.39 -6.11 -5.12
C THR A 131 26.57 -7.54 -5.62
N ALA A 132 27.09 -7.70 -6.84
CA ALA A 132 27.38 -9.02 -7.40
C ALA A 132 28.34 -9.87 -6.55
N THR A 133 29.17 -9.25 -5.69
CA THR A 133 30.23 -9.95 -4.94
C THR A 133 30.02 -9.96 -3.43
N ARG A 134 29.28 -9.00 -2.87
CA ARG A 134 29.06 -8.91 -1.41
C ARG A 134 27.76 -8.23 -1.04
N ARG A 135 27.33 -8.46 0.20
CA ARG A 135 26.29 -7.67 0.88
C ARG A 135 26.91 -6.41 1.48
N LEU A 136 26.11 -5.35 1.56
CA LEU A 136 26.51 -4.07 2.12
C LEU A 136 25.84 -3.91 3.49
N ASN A 137 26.64 -3.56 4.48
CA ASN A 137 26.13 -3.14 5.79
C ASN A 137 25.87 -1.63 5.70
N PRO A 138 24.62 -1.18 5.90
CA PRO A 138 24.30 0.23 5.80
C PRO A 138 24.75 0.91 7.10
N HIS A 139 25.19 2.16 6.99
CA HIS A 139 25.47 3.01 8.16
C HIS A 139 24.24 3.82 8.62
N ILE A 140 23.13 3.66 7.92
CA ILE A 140 21.85 4.33 8.08
C ILE A 140 20.73 3.28 8.17
N ASP A 141 19.56 3.70 8.64
CA ASP A 141 18.37 2.85 8.66
C ASP A 141 17.76 2.76 7.25
N LEU A 142 17.53 1.54 6.77
CA LEU A 142 16.94 1.25 5.46
C LEU A 142 15.67 0.42 5.60
N THR A 143 15.00 0.53 6.75
CA THR A 143 13.85 -0.31 7.11
C THR A 143 12.48 0.31 6.81
N SER A 144 12.45 1.46 6.13
CA SER A 144 11.24 2.12 5.65
C SER A 144 10.89 1.74 4.20
N PHE A 145 11.05 0.47 3.82
CA PHE A 145 10.76 -0.01 2.45
C PHE A 145 9.41 -0.73 2.34
N LEU A 146 8.58 -0.30 1.40
CA LEU A 146 7.40 -1.04 0.94
C LEU A 146 7.20 -0.77 -0.56
N ILE A 147 6.49 -1.64 -1.25
CA ILE A 147 6.11 -1.39 -2.65
C ILE A 147 4.60 -1.16 -2.71
N THR A 148 4.19 0.08 -2.93
CA THR A 148 2.82 0.47 -3.25
C THR A 148 2.60 0.36 -4.76
N LEU A 149 1.53 -0.29 -5.15
CA LEU A 149 1.08 -0.47 -6.53
C LEU A 149 -0.35 0.04 -6.62
N GLN A 150 -0.53 1.16 -7.33
CA GLN A 150 -1.85 1.75 -7.52
C GLN A 150 -2.69 0.87 -8.45
N CYS A 151 -3.85 0.44 -7.96
CA CYS A 151 -4.85 -0.26 -8.74
C CYS A 151 -5.71 0.73 -9.55
N GLU A 152 -5.89 1.93 -9.02
CA GLU A 152 -6.60 3.01 -9.69
C GLU A 152 -5.72 3.78 -10.68
N ARG A 153 -6.33 4.29 -11.74
CA ARG A 153 -5.67 5.23 -12.64
C ARG A 153 -5.84 6.63 -12.08
N ASN A 154 -4.72 7.31 -11.79
CA ASN A 154 -4.67 8.77 -11.75
C ASN A 154 -5.08 9.32 -13.13
N SER A 155 -6.38 9.44 -13.36
CA SER A 155 -6.95 10.04 -14.56
C SER A 155 -6.94 11.54 -14.36
N SER A 156 -6.23 12.24 -15.25
CA SER A 156 -6.01 13.68 -15.31
C SER A 156 -7.29 14.52 -15.12
N GLY A 157 -7.72 14.72 -13.87
CA GLY A 157 -8.83 15.61 -13.49
C GLY A 157 -10.20 14.96 -13.27
N ALA A 158 -10.34 13.64 -13.42
CA ALA A 158 -11.55 12.91 -13.03
C ALA A 158 -11.18 11.80 -12.04
N LEU A 159 -11.54 11.98 -10.78
CA LEU A 159 -11.44 10.96 -9.75
C LEU A 159 -12.55 9.93 -9.99
N THR A 160 -12.35 9.03 -10.95
CA THR A 160 -13.23 7.86 -11.09
C THR A 160 -12.74 6.80 -10.12
N PHE A 161 -13.36 6.78 -8.93
CA PHE A 161 -13.15 5.80 -7.87
C PHE A 161 -13.95 4.53 -8.20
N ASP A 162 -13.39 3.64 -9.03
CA ASP A 162 -14.01 2.33 -9.29
C ASP A 162 -13.26 1.21 -8.54
N GLY A 163 -12.04 1.49 -8.03
CA GLY A 163 -11.17 0.49 -7.42
C GLY A 163 -10.96 -0.75 -8.30
N LEU A 164 -10.23 -1.73 -7.77
CA LEU A 164 -10.24 -3.09 -8.31
C LEU A 164 -11.27 -3.89 -7.52
N ASP A 165 -12.40 -4.21 -8.15
CA ASP A 165 -13.47 -5.01 -7.58
C ASP A 165 -13.70 -6.31 -8.39
N THR A 166 -13.84 -7.42 -7.68
CA THR A 166 -14.20 -8.72 -8.23
C THR A 166 -15.62 -9.16 -7.85
N GLN A 167 -16.43 -8.27 -7.28
CA GLN A 167 -17.82 -8.52 -6.91
C GLN A 167 -17.96 -9.77 -6.03
N ASN A 168 -17.11 -9.85 -4.99
CA ASN A 168 -17.00 -10.99 -4.07
C ASN A 168 -16.56 -12.32 -4.69
N GLN A 169 -16.09 -12.34 -5.94
CA GLN A 169 -15.46 -13.53 -6.51
C GLN A 169 -13.99 -13.61 -6.09
N ASN A 170 -13.55 -14.80 -5.69
CA ASN A 170 -12.14 -15.04 -5.42
C ASN A 170 -11.35 -14.99 -6.73
N THR A 171 -10.35 -14.12 -6.78
CA THR A 171 -9.39 -14.04 -7.89
C THR A 171 -8.00 -14.41 -7.41
N SER A 172 -7.19 -14.99 -8.30
CA SER A 172 -5.79 -15.28 -7.99
C SER A 172 -4.98 -14.01 -8.11
N VAL A 173 -4.36 -13.60 -6.99
CA VAL A 173 -3.31 -12.59 -6.96
C VAL A 173 -1.97 -13.31 -6.95
N GLU A 174 -1.21 -13.25 -8.05
CA GLU A 174 0.12 -13.84 -8.18
C GLU A 174 1.19 -12.76 -8.00
N LEU A 175 2.12 -12.98 -7.07
CA LEU A 175 3.34 -12.18 -6.92
C LEU A 175 4.51 -12.93 -7.58
N ARG A 176 5.22 -12.22 -8.46
CA ARG A 176 6.47 -12.70 -9.06
C ARG A 176 7.62 -11.73 -8.86
N GLY A 177 8.83 -12.27 -8.79
CA GLY A 177 10.07 -11.51 -8.77
C GLY A 177 11.29 -12.41 -8.68
N ALA A 178 12.44 -11.96 -9.19
CA ALA A 178 13.69 -12.69 -9.14
C ALA A 178 14.76 -11.86 -8.42
N PRO A 179 15.68 -12.46 -7.65
CA PRO A 179 16.78 -11.70 -7.06
C PRO A 179 17.67 -11.08 -8.16
N ILE A 180 18.10 -9.85 -7.95
CA ILE A 180 19.09 -9.18 -8.83
C ILE A 180 20.44 -9.91 -8.71
N TYR A 181 20.83 -10.25 -7.48
CA TYR A 181 22.05 -11.01 -7.18
C TYR A 181 21.71 -12.32 -6.47
N GLN A 182 22.10 -13.44 -7.05
CA GLN A 182 21.79 -14.80 -6.57
C GLN A 182 22.84 -15.36 -5.60
N GLY A 183 22.50 -16.47 -4.94
CA GLY A 183 23.44 -17.21 -4.08
C GLY A 183 23.67 -16.50 -2.75
N ALA A 184 24.93 -16.42 -2.30
CA ALA A 184 25.28 -15.83 -1.00
C ALA A 184 24.98 -14.33 -0.90
N THR A 185 24.91 -13.62 -2.03
CA THR A 185 24.64 -12.18 -2.09
C THR A 185 23.16 -11.84 -2.09
N ASP A 186 22.26 -12.82 -2.23
CA ASP A 186 20.81 -12.60 -2.15
C ASP A 186 20.42 -12.23 -0.71
N SER A 187 20.20 -10.94 -0.47
CA SER A 187 20.03 -10.37 0.87
C SER A 187 18.64 -10.60 1.49
N TYR A 188 17.65 -10.97 0.68
CA TYR A 188 16.32 -11.31 1.15
C TYR A 188 16.20 -12.81 1.43
N TYR A 189 16.65 -13.66 0.48
CA TYR A 189 16.51 -15.11 0.61
C TYR A 189 17.40 -15.74 1.69
N ASN A 190 18.62 -15.23 1.89
CA ASN A 190 19.43 -15.61 3.07
C ASN A 190 19.43 -14.45 4.05
N VAL A 191 18.57 -14.51 5.07
CA VAL A 191 18.39 -13.43 6.05
C VAL A 191 19.68 -13.20 6.84
N ASP A 192 20.34 -14.29 7.22
CA ASP A 192 21.61 -14.26 7.94
C ASP A 192 22.59 -15.34 7.42
N THR A 193 23.79 -15.38 7.99
CA THR A 193 24.82 -16.38 7.69
C THR A 193 24.55 -17.75 8.30
N SER A 194 23.54 -17.89 9.15
CA SER A 194 23.15 -19.16 9.79
C SER A 194 22.22 -20.02 8.94
N GLY A 195 21.83 -19.51 7.76
CA GLY A 195 20.93 -20.21 6.84
C GLY A 195 19.45 -19.91 7.07
N LYS A 196 19.12 -18.89 7.88
CA LYS A 196 17.75 -18.44 8.10
C LYS A 196 17.10 -17.97 6.80
N ARG A 197 15.85 -18.37 6.61
CA ARG A 197 15.00 -18.04 5.45
C ARG A 197 13.94 -17.03 5.85
N PRO A 198 13.55 -16.12 4.93
CA PRO A 198 12.50 -15.16 5.23
C PRO A 198 11.13 -15.86 5.32
N PRO A 199 10.20 -15.35 6.13
CA PRO A 199 8.78 -15.67 6.00
C PRO A 199 8.23 -15.29 4.61
N PRO A 200 7.02 -15.74 4.26
CA PRO A 200 6.38 -15.33 3.01
C PRO A 200 6.22 -13.82 2.91
N PRO A 201 6.33 -13.25 1.69
CA PRO A 201 5.93 -11.87 1.45
C PRO A 201 4.47 -11.67 1.86
N ILE A 202 4.13 -10.44 2.22
CA ILE A 202 2.79 -10.07 2.65
C ILE A 202 2.23 -9.11 1.62
N LEU A 203 1.01 -9.39 1.16
CA LEU A 203 0.19 -8.46 0.41
C LEU A 203 -0.72 -7.73 1.40
N CYS A 204 -0.74 -6.41 1.32
CA CYS A 204 -1.74 -5.59 1.98
C CYS A 204 -2.66 -5.00 0.90
N THR A 205 -3.96 -5.08 1.12
CA THR A 205 -4.97 -4.46 0.24
C THR A 205 -5.56 -3.27 0.96
N ALA A 206 -5.48 -2.10 0.34
CA ALA A 206 -6.05 -0.88 0.89
C ALA A 206 -7.42 -0.62 0.25
N HIS A 207 -8.42 -0.39 1.10
CA HIS A 207 -9.81 -0.20 0.73
C HIS A 207 -10.29 1.16 1.23
N ASP A 208 -11.09 1.83 0.40
CA ASP A 208 -11.84 2.99 0.85
C ASP A 208 -13.06 2.54 1.66
N THR A 209 -13.28 3.20 2.79
CA THR A 209 -14.37 2.92 3.72
C THR A 209 -14.94 4.22 4.23
N PHE A 210 -16.14 4.20 4.79
CA PHE A 210 -16.86 5.43 5.12
C PHE A 210 -17.50 5.35 6.49
N TRP A 211 -17.36 6.42 7.27
CA TRP A 211 -18.18 6.63 8.45
C TRP A 211 -19.32 7.58 8.09
N LEU A 212 -20.56 7.08 8.11
CA LEU A 212 -21.76 7.87 7.91
C LEU A 212 -22.28 8.34 9.26
N PHE A 213 -22.30 9.65 9.45
CA PHE A 213 -22.90 10.28 10.61
C PHE A 213 -24.24 10.89 10.25
N SER A 214 -25.26 10.67 11.06
CA SER A 214 -26.55 11.34 10.92
C SER A 214 -27.05 11.86 12.27
N PRO A 215 -27.55 13.11 12.34
CA PRO A 215 -28.18 13.61 13.57
C PRO A 215 -29.61 13.08 13.79
N ALA A 216 -30.17 12.29 12.86
CA ALA A 216 -31.51 11.73 12.97
C ALA A 216 -31.64 10.76 14.17
N ALA A 217 -32.85 10.68 14.75
CA ALA A 217 -33.22 9.73 15.81
C ALA A 217 -32.26 9.66 17.04
N GLY A 218 -31.62 10.77 17.40
CA GLY A 218 -30.69 10.84 18.54
C GLY A 218 -29.22 10.66 18.18
N GLY A 219 -28.90 10.59 16.88
CA GLY A 219 -27.55 10.42 16.38
C GLY A 219 -27.28 8.97 15.97
N SER A 220 -26.82 8.76 14.74
CA SER A 220 -26.32 7.47 14.26
C SER A 220 -24.91 7.63 13.68
N CYS A 221 -24.13 6.56 13.79
CA CYS A 221 -22.80 6.41 13.23
C CYS A 221 -22.72 5.00 12.63
N ILE A 222 -22.53 4.91 11.32
CA ILE A 222 -22.47 3.64 10.58
C ILE A 222 -21.10 3.55 9.92
N TYR A 223 -20.42 2.43 10.13
CA TYR A 223 -19.22 2.09 9.39
C TYR A 223 -19.60 1.28 8.16
N ASP A 224 -19.34 1.85 6.99
CA ASP A 224 -19.64 1.24 5.70
C ASP A 224 -18.35 0.79 5.02
N THR A 225 -18.36 -0.48 4.63
CA THR A 225 -17.25 -1.17 3.97
C THR A 225 -17.65 -1.84 2.67
N ASN A 226 -18.92 -1.69 2.26
CA ASN A 226 -19.50 -2.47 1.18
C ASN A 226 -19.83 -1.62 -0.05
N HIS A 227 -20.09 -0.33 0.17
CA HIS A 227 -20.46 0.60 -0.90
C HIS A 227 -19.26 1.40 -1.40
N SER A 228 -19.32 1.76 -2.68
CA SER A 228 -18.38 2.70 -3.29
C SER A 228 -18.64 4.14 -2.83
N PHE A 229 -17.70 5.04 -3.12
CA PHE A 229 -17.84 6.46 -2.79
C PHE A 229 -19.12 7.07 -3.38
N ASP A 230 -19.40 6.81 -4.66
CA ASP A 230 -20.55 7.37 -5.36
C ASP A 230 -21.89 6.87 -4.78
N GLU A 231 -21.95 5.61 -4.37
CA GLU A 231 -23.11 5.03 -3.70
C GLU A 231 -23.36 5.70 -2.34
N VAL A 232 -22.29 5.88 -1.55
CA VAL A 232 -22.36 6.53 -0.23
C VAL A 232 -22.77 8.00 -0.33
N ILE A 233 -22.24 8.75 -1.30
CA ILE A 233 -22.65 10.13 -1.55
C ILE A 233 -24.10 10.21 -2.05
N GLY A 234 -24.52 9.27 -2.92
CA GLY A 234 -25.90 9.14 -3.38
C GLY A 234 -26.88 9.00 -2.22
N LEU A 235 -26.56 8.16 -1.23
CA LEU A 235 -27.38 7.92 -0.03
C LEU A 235 -27.57 9.17 0.85
N LEU A 236 -26.62 10.10 0.87
CA LEU A 236 -26.75 11.36 1.63
C LEU A 236 -27.62 12.42 0.93
N SER A 237 -27.81 12.27 -0.38
CA SER A 237 -28.50 13.25 -1.22
C SER A 237 -30.00 12.97 -1.43
N ALA A 238 -30.46 11.78 -1.04
CA ALA A 238 -31.86 11.35 -1.05
C ALA A 238 -32.60 11.74 0.23
#